data_AF-R9KB78-F1
#
_entry.id   AF-R9KB78-F1
#
_cell.length_a   1.000
_cell.length_b   1.000
_cell.length_c   1.000
_cell.angle_alpha   90.00
_cell.angle_beta   90.00
_cell.angle_gamma   90.00
#
_symmetry.space_group_name_H-M   'P 1'
#
loop_
_entity.id
_entity.type
_entity.pdbx_description
1 polymer ?
#
loop_
_entity_poly.entity_id
_entity_poly.type
_entity_poly.pdbx_seq_one_letter_code
_entity_poly.pdbx_strand_id
1 'polypeptide(L)'
;MTFFLWKSCKVVQRTDLPKKEKIITDEQSTHSIPILSPNPSPCREAAAPPERKGKEAAAQSAVDIYREIIKDNIDYDILKQDMKFDGDRLDEIVDLMLETVCTARKRVRIAGDDYPAELVKSKFMKLDGEHIRFVLDCIRENTTKIRNIKQYLKAALFNAPSTIGNYYTSLVAHDMASGALSPKKPQYGDPDYYSFKPGESL
;
A
#
# COMPACT_ATOMS: atom_id res chain seq x y z
N MET A 1 -22.54 13.82 -8.54
CA MET A 1 -23.01 12.76 -7.61
C MET A 1 -21.85 11.80 -7.32
N THR A 2 -20.70 12.33 -6.89
CA THR A 2 -19.41 11.62 -6.70
C THR A 2 -19.26 10.95 -5.32
N PHE A 3 -20.29 11.01 -4.48
CA PHE A 3 -20.23 10.58 -3.08
C PHE A 3 -20.37 9.06 -2.86
N PHE A 4 -20.93 8.30 -3.80
CA PHE A 4 -21.20 6.86 -3.60
C PHE A 4 -19.99 5.98 -3.88
N LEU A 5 -19.18 6.31 -4.90
CA LEU A 5 -17.95 5.56 -5.21
C LEU A 5 -16.85 5.77 -4.16
N TRP A 6 -16.88 6.93 -3.49
CA TRP A 6 -15.95 7.29 -2.42
C TRP A 6 -16.04 6.38 -1.19
N LYS A 7 -17.20 5.76 -0.91
CA LYS A 7 -17.34 4.88 0.26
C LYS A 7 -16.36 3.71 0.23
N SER A 8 -16.01 3.18 -0.94
CA SER A 8 -15.06 2.06 -1.07
C SER A 8 -13.64 2.45 -0.66
N CYS A 9 -13.19 3.66 -1.02
CA CYS A 9 -11.88 4.18 -0.58
C CYS A 9 -11.93 4.68 0.88
N LYS A 10 -13.11 5.10 1.35
CA LYS A 10 -13.37 5.51 2.75
C LYS A 10 -13.41 4.34 3.73
N VAL A 11 -13.59 3.09 3.28
CA VAL A 11 -13.51 1.89 4.16
C VAL A 11 -12.15 1.82 4.86
N VAL A 12 -11.08 2.30 4.22
CA VAL A 12 -9.72 2.32 4.79
C VAL A 12 -9.59 3.26 6.01
N GLN A 13 -10.49 4.24 6.20
CA GLN A 13 -10.40 5.24 7.27
C GLN A 13 -11.33 5.01 8.47
N ARG A 14 -12.20 4.01 8.47
CA ARG A 14 -13.19 3.82 9.55
C ARG A 14 -12.90 2.61 10.43
N THR A 15 -11.93 2.75 11.32
CA THR A 15 -11.88 2.05 12.61
C THR A 15 -11.31 2.99 13.67
N ASP A 16 -12.16 3.84 14.23
CA ASP A 16 -11.88 4.63 15.43
C ASP A 16 -12.81 4.16 16.58
N LEU A 17 -12.20 3.48 17.58
CA LEU A 17 -12.47 3.49 19.04
C LEU A 17 -13.76 2.82 19.62
N PRO A 18 -13.78 2.36 20.90
CA PRO A 18 -13.01 2.86 22.05
C PRO A 18 -12.16 1.86 22.87
N LYS A 19 -11.29 2.47 23.69
CA LYS A 19 -10.34 1.90 24.65
C LYS A 19 -10.94 2.03 26.06
N LYS A 20 -11.05 0.96 26.87
CA LYS A 20 -11.12 1.05 28.34
C LYS A 20 -10.84 -0.29 29.07
N GLU A 21 -9.88 -0.21 30.01
CA GLU A 21 -9.63 -0.89 31.32
C GLU A 21 -9.76 -2.43 31.46
N LYS A 22 -8.68 -3.16 31.80
CA LYS A 22 -7.95 -3.41 33.10
C LYS A 22 -8.68 -4.37 34.06
N ILE A 23 -7.96 -5.38 34.59
CA ILE A 23 -7.99 -5.99 35.97
C ILE A 23 -7.07 -7.25 35.97
N ILE A 24 -5.86 -7.22 36.59
CA ILE A 24 -5.35 -7.95 37.81
C ILE A 24 -5.58 -9.49 37.81
N THR A 25 -4.60 -10.35 38.16
CA THR A 25 -4.11 -10.58 39.54
C THR A 25 -2.74 -11.28 39.58
N ASP A 26 -2.00 -10.89 40.62
CA ASP A 26 -0.72 -11.35 41.18
C ASP A 26 -0.81 -12.78 41.76
N GLU A 27 0.24 -13.62 41.66
CA GLU A 27 0.57 -14.56 42.75
C GLU A 27 2.08 -14.84 42.80
N GLN A 28 2.65 -14.45 43.93
CA GLN A 28 3.98 -14.78 44.42
C GLN A 28 4.01 -16.21 44.96
N SER A 29 5.11 -16.94 44.76
CA SER A 29 5.50 -17.98 45.72
C SER A 29 7.02 -18.08 45.81
N THR A 30 7.52 -17.57 46.92
CA THR A 30 8.84 -17.74 47.52
C THR A 30 9.04 -19.19 47.97
N HIS A 31 10.19 -19.79 47.68
CA HIS A 31 10.87 -20.59 48.70
C HIS A 31 12.37 -20.67 48.44
N SER A 32 13.10 -20.04 49.35
CA SER A 32 14.54 -20.14 49.53
C SER A 32 14.94 -21.53 50.05
N ILE A 33 16.20 -21.94 49.84
CA ILE A 33 17.18 -22.28 50.90
C ILE A 33 18.57 -22.57 50.27
N PRO A 34 19.68 -22.31 51.01
CA PRO A 34 21.02 -22.06 50.48
C PRO A 34 22.04 -23.17 50.82
N ILE A 35 23.12 -23.31 50.04
CA ILE A 35 24.37 -23.93 50.52
C ILE A 35 25.59 -23.19 49.92
N LEU A 36 26.49 -22.80 50.82
CA LEU A 36 27.75 -22.07 50.63
C LEU A 36 28.94 -22.94 50.17
N SER A 37 29.76 -22.33 49.29
CA SER A 37 31.25 -22.22 49.31
C SER A 37 32.15 -23.36 48.79
N PRO A 38 33.46 -23.11 48.47
CA PRO A 38 34.12 -21.90 47.94
C PRO A 38 35.12 -22.15 46.75
N ASN A 39 35.44 -21.06 46.03
CA ASN A 39 36.54 -20.71 45.05
C ASN A 39 37.90 -21.47 45.11
N PRO A 40 38.92 -21.26 44.20
CA PRO A 40 39.05 -20.36 43.01
C PRO A 40 39.83 -20.93 41.77
N SER A 41 39.75 -20.30 40.58
CA SER A 41 40.93 -19.89 39.76
C SER A 41 40.60 -19.37 38.35
N PRO A 42 41.49 -18.55 37.75
CA PRO A 42 41.14 -17.56 36.74
C PRO A 42 41.57 -17.99 35.33
N CYS A 43 40.67 -17.88 34.35
CA CYS A 43 41.07 -17.78 32.95
C CYS A 43 40.24 -16.71 32.26
N ARG A 44 40.89 -15.57 32.02
CA ARG A 44 40.44 -14.56 31.06
C ARG A 44 40.40 -15.23 29.70
N GLU A 45 39.20 -15.49 29.18
CA GLU A 45 39.03 -15.74 27.77
C GLU A 45 38.30 -14.54 27.20
N ALA A 46 39.09 -13.65 26.58
CA ALA A 46 38.59 -12.52 25.83
C ALA A 46 37.74 -13.06 24.68
N ALA A 47 36.42 -12.98 24.82
CA ALA A 47 35.51 -13.18 23.72
C ALA A 47 35.77 -12.08 22.68
N ALA A 48 36.44 -12.44 21.59
CA ALA A 48 36.53 -11.61 20.40
C ALA A 48 35.11 -11.29 19.88
N PRO A 49 34.81 -10.04 19.50
CA PRO A 49 33.51 -9.69 18.93
C PRO A 49 33.28 -10.46 17.62
N PRO A 50 32.14 -11.11 17.40
CA PRO A 50 31.88 -11.78 16.14
C PRO A 50 31.80 -10.75 15.00
N GLU A 51 32.60 -10.98 13.96
CA GLU A 51 32.66 -10.15 12.75
C GLU A 51 31.27 -10.12 12.07
N ARG A 52 30.60 -8.97 12.13
CA ARG A 52 29.23 -8.76 11.61
C ARG A 52 29.16 -8.60 10.08
N LYS A 53 30.30 -8.64 9.38
CA LYS A 53 30.43 -8.15 8.00
C LYS A 53 29.76 -9.04 6.94
N GLY A 54 29.63 -10.35 7.18
CA GLY A 54 29.10 -11.28 6.18
C GLY A 54 27.56 -11.27 6.02
N LYS A 55 26.81 -11.04 7.11
CA LYS A 55 25.33 -11.08 7.07
C LYS A 55 24.72 -9.82 6.46
N GLU A 56 25.37 -8.67 6.66
CA GLU A 56 24.90 -7.38 6.16
C GLU A 56 25.02 -7.30 4.64
N ALA A 57 26.13 -7.77 4.06
CA ALA A 57 26.33 -7.81 2.61
C ALA A 57 25.33 -8.74 1.88
N ALA A 58 25.03 -9.91 2.45
CA ALA A 58 24.04 -10.83 1.90
C ALA A 58 22.60 -10.29 1.99
N ALA A 59 22.28 -9.61 3.10
CA ALA A 59 20.98 -8.96 3.26
C ALA A 59 20.80 -7.79 2.28
N GLN A 60 21.85 -6.99 2.06
CA GLN A 60 21.84 -5.90 1.08
C GLN A 60 21.57 -6.43 -0.33
N SER A 61 22.27 -7.51 -0.71
CA SER A 61 22.05 -8.17 -2.00
C SER A 61 20.60 -8.68 -2.15
N ALA A 62 20.00 -9.24 -1.10
CA ALA A 62 18.61 -9.69 -1.15
C ALA A 62 17.63 -8.52 -1.35
N VAL A 63 17.84 -7.40 -0.66
CA VAL A 63 17.01 -6.19 -0.79
C VAL A 63 17.09 -5.64 -2.22
N ASP A 64 18.27 -5.61 -2.81
CA ASP A 64 18.48 -5.13 -4.17
C ASP A 64 17.75 -6.04 -5.18
N ILE A 65 17.81 -7.36 -5.00
CA ILE A 65 17.06 -8.32 -5.84
C ILE A 65 15.54 -8.06 -5.74
N TYR A 66 14.99 -7.87 -4.54
CA TYR A 66 13.56 -7.59 -4.38
C TYR A 66 13.17 -6.24 -4.98
N ARG A 67 14.05 -5.23 -4.93
CA ARG A 67 13.81 -3.93 -5.57
C ARG A 67 13.63 -4.09 -7.07
N GLU A 68 14.51 -4.83 -7.73
CA GLU A 68 14.43 -5.05 -9.17
C GLU A 68 13.18 -5.87 -9.55
N ILE A 69 12.87 -6.94 -8.82
CA ILE A 69 11.63 -7.72 -9.05
C ILE A 69 10.38 -6.85 -8.91
N ILE A 70 10.33 -5.98 -7.90
CA ILE A 70 9.20 -5.07 -7.71
C ILE A 70 9.08 -4.09 -8.89
N LYS A 71 10.19 -3.50 -9.32
CA LYS A 71 10.19 -2.56 -10.46
C LYS A 71 9.74 -3.23 -11.74
N ASP A 72 10.20 -4.45 -11.99
CA ASP A 72 9.81 -5.25 -13.15
C ASP A 72 8.31 -5.56 -13.11
N ASN A 73 7.79 -6.00 -11.97
CA ASN A 73 6.37 -6.35 -11.82
C ASN A 73 5.44 -5.16 -12.10
N ILE A 74 5.84 -3.94 -11.73
CA ILE A 74 5.02 -2.73 -11.89
C ILE A 74 5.30 -1.98 -13.20
N ASP A 75 6.16 -2.49 -14.07
CA ASP A 75 6.61 -1.80 -15.28
C ASP A 75 7.14 -0.39 -14.98
N TYR A 76 8.01 -0.27 -13.96
CA TYR A 76 8.46 1.00 -13.39
C TYR A 76 8.98 1.98 -14.44
N ASP A 77 9.79 1.52 -15.40
CA ASP A 77 10.37 2.39 -16.42
C ASP A 77 9.31 2.97 -17.37
N ILE A 78 8.28 2.17 -17.71
CA ILE A 78 7.16 2.60 -18.54
C ILE A 78 6.33 3.63 -17.78
N LEU A 79 5.98 3.34 -16.52
CA LEU A 79 5.25 4.27 -15.66
C LEU A 79 6.01 5.59 -15.48
N LYS A 80 7.33 5.54 -15.26
CA LYS A 80 8.14 6.74 -15.04
C LYS A 80 8.21 7.63 -16.29
N GLN A 81 8.17 7.05 -17.49
CA GLN A 81 8.12 7.81 -18.74
C GLN A 81 6.77 8.48 -18.97
N ASP A 82 5.67 7.76 -18.74
CA ASP A 82 4.31 8.27 -18.88
C ASP A 82 4.02 9.38 -17.85
N MET A 83 4.57 9.26 -16.64
CA MET A 83 4.23 10.08 -15.48
C MET A 83 5.30 11.15 -15.17
N LYS A 84 5.60 12.02 -16.15
CA LYS A 84 6.66 13.05 -16.09
C LYS A 84 6.69 13.92 -14.82
N PHE A 85 5.60 14.00 -14.03
CA PHE A 85 5.49 14.84 -12.84
C PHE A 85 5.29 14.06 -11.51
N ASP A 86 5.12 12.73 -11.55
CA ASP A 86 4.85 11.90 -10.36
C ASP A 86 5.98 10.89 -10.07
N GLY A 87 7.17 11.07 -10.66
CA GLY A 87 8.33 10.19 -10.48
C GLY A 87 8.72 10.00 -9.01
N ASP A 88 8.76 11.08 -8.22
CA ASP A 88 9.09 11.01 -6.80
C ASP A 88 8.05 10.20 -6.00
N ARG A 89 6.77 10.30 -6.37
CA ARG A 89 5.69 9.51 -5.73
C ARG A 89 5.79 8.04 -6.08
N LEU A 90 6.18 7.73 -7.32
CA LEU A 90 6.42 6.36 -7.74
C LEU A 90 7.60 5.75 -6.97
N ASP A 91 8.67 6.51 -6.79
CA ASP A 91 9.83 6.10 -5.98
C ASP A 91 9.42 5.82 -4.52
N GLU A 92 8.62 6.70 -3.91
CA GLU A 92 8.05 6.47 -2.57
C GLU A 92 7.21 5.19 -2.48
N ILE A 93 6.41 4.88 -3.50
CA ILE A 93 5.60 3.66 -3.55
C ILE A 93 6.50 2.42 -3.63
N VAL A 94 7.53 2.43 -4.48
CA VAL A 94 8.48 1.32 -4.61
C VAL A 94 9.20 1.07 -3.28
N ASP A 95 9.67 2.12 -2.63
CA ASP A 95 10.33 1.99 -1.32
C ASP A 95 9.37 1.47 -0.24
N LEU A 96 8.09 1.88 -0.27
CA LEU A 96 7.07 1.37 0.65
C LEU A 96 6.75 -0.11 0.39
N MET A 97 6.71 -0.53 -0.87
CA MET A 97 6.55 -1.94 -1.24
C MET A 97 7.73 -2.75 -0.74
N LEU A 98 8.96 -2.26 -0.97
CA LEU A 98 10.20 -2.89 -0.53
C LEU A 98 10.24 -3.05 1.01
N GLU A 99 9.92 -1.98 1.75
CA GLU A 99 9.81 -2.01 3.22
C GLU A 99 8.81 -3.08 3.68
N THR A 100 7.71 -3.23 2.96
CA THR A 100 6.65 -4.18 3.31
C THR A 100 7.06 -5.62 3.00
N VAL A 101 7.70 -5.90 1.87
CA VAL A 101 8.14 -7.26 1.49
C VAL A 101 9.33 -7.75 2.32
N CYS A 102 10.25 -6.84 2.65
CA CYS A 102 11.45 -7.14 3.43
C CYS A 102 11.20 -7.12 4.95
N THR A 103 9.96 -6.94 5.42
CA THR A 103 9.69 -6.92 6.86
C THR A 103 10.02 -8.25 7.53
N ALA A 104 10.70 -8.19 8.68
CA ALA A 104 10.99 -9.36 9.52
C ALA A 104 9.86 -9.70 10.50
N ARG A 105 8.81 -8.86 10.57
CA ARG A 105 7.68 -9.06 11.47
C ARG A 105 6.81 -10.23 10.99
N LYS A 106 6.20 -10.97 11.94
CA LYS A 106 5.25 -12.06 11.64
C LYS A 106 3.87 -11.56 11.21
N ARG A 107 3.49 -10.35 11.63
CA ARG A 107 2.20 -9.71 11.32
C ARG A 107 2.41 -8.25 10.95
N VAL A 108 1.54 -7.75 10.08
CA VAL A 108 1.53 -6.35 9.61
C VAL A 108 0.13 -5.79 9.81
N ARG A 109 0.04 -4.60 10.43
CA ARG A 109 -1.20 -3.85 10.61
C ARG A 109 -1.53 -3.10 9.33
N ILE A 110 -2.70 -3.36 8.75
CA ILE A 110 -3.21 -2.70 7.54
C ILE A 110 -4.61 -2.16 7.85
N ALA A 111 -4.83 -0.86 7.67
CA ALA A 111 -6.14 -0.21 7.87
C ALA A 111 -6.84 -0.53 9.22
N GLY A 112 -6.07 -0.78 10.28
CA GLY A 112 -6.63 -1.12 11.58
C GLY A 112 -6.71 -2.62 11.89
N ASP A 113 -6.43 -3.52 10.94
CA ASP A 113 -6.45 -4.98 11.13
C ASP A 113 -5.05 -5.62 11.03
N ASP A 114 -4.79 -6.67 11.82
CA ASP A 114 -3.53 -7.41 11.76
C ASP A 114 -3.60 -8.59 10.78
N TYR A 115 -2.77 -8.57 9.76
CA TYR A 115 -2.65 -9.66 8.79
C TYR A 115 -1.33 -10.44 8.99
N PRO A 116 -1.28 -11.75 8.67
CA PRO A 116 -0.01 -12.47 8.57
C PRO A 116 0.90 -11.80 7.55
N ALA A 117 2.17 -11.62 7.89
CA ALA A 117 3.11 -10.92 7.01
C ALA A 117 3.22 -11.61 5.64
N GLU A 118 3.25 -12.94 5.59
CA GLU A 118 3.32 -13.71 4.35
C GLU A 118 2.18 -13.38 3.38
N LEU A 119 0.95 -13.22 3.88
CA LEU A 119 -0.19 -12.82 3.06
C LEU A 119 0.03 -11.41 2.48
N VAL A 120 0.46 -10.47 3.32
CA VAL A 120 0.73 -9.09 2.87
C VAL A 120 1.85 -9.08 1.83
N LYS A 121 2.95 -9.79 2.07
CA LYS A 121 4.05 -9.93 1.11
C LYS A 121 3.54 -10.50 -0.22
N SER A 122 2.76 -11.58 -0.18
CA SER A 122 2.22 -12.20 -1.39
C SER A 122 1.34 -11.26 -2.21
N LYS A 123 0.55 -10.40 -1.55
CA LYS A 123 -0.28 -9.39 -2.22
C LYS A 123 0.58 -8.29 -2.84
N PHE A 124 1.56 -7.78 -2.10
CA PHE A 124 2.47 -6.74 -2.58
C PHE A 124 3.32 -7.21 -3.76
N MET A 125 3.79 -8.46 -3.74
CA MET A 125 4.56 -9.04 -4.84
C MET A 125 3.72 -9.27 -6.10
N LYS A 126 2.39 -9.22 -6.03
CA LYS A 126 1.47 -9.40 -7.16
C LYS A 126 0.95 -8.07 -7.73
N LEU A 127 1.41 -6.94 -7.20
CA LEU A 127 1.03 -5.64 -7.75
C LEU A 127 1.70 -5.45 -9.11
N ASP A 128 0.94 -4.85 -10.03
CA ASP A 128 1.36 -4.49 -11.38
C ASP A 128 1.18 -2.99 -11.62
N GLY A 129 1.52 -2.52 -12.82
CA GLY A 129 1.42 -1.11 -13.17
C GLY A 129 -0.01 -0.55 -13.11
N GLU A 130 -1.04 -1.36 -13.38
CA GLU A 130 -2.45 -0.92 -13.29
C GLU A 130 -2.83 -0.60 -11.84
N HIS A 131 -2.43 -1.47 -10.90
CA HIS A 131 -2.65 -1.22 -9.47
C HIS A 131 -1.96 0.06 -9.00
N ILE A 132 -0.75 0.35 -9.48
CA ILE A 132 -0.03 1.57 -9.12
C ILE A 132 -0.74 2.80 -9.66
N ARG A 133 -1.17 2.79 -10.93
CA ARG A 133 -1.96 3.89 -11.53
C ARG A 133 -3.22 4.18 -10.73
N PHE A 134 -3.98 3.14 -10.38
CA PHE A 134 -5.17 3.27 -9.54
C PHE A 134 -4.89 3.92 -8.18
N VAL A 135 -3.80 3.53 -7.51
CA VAL A 135 -3.42 4.13 -6.22
C VAL A 135 -3.03 5.60 -6.37
N LEU A 136 -2.28 5.95 -7.42
CA LEU A 136 -1.92 7.34 -7.71
C LEU A 136 -3.16 8.20 -8.00
N ASP A 137 -4.11 7.68 -8.77
CA ASP A 137 -5.40 8.32 -9.02
C ASP A 137 -6.16 8.56 -7.71
N CYS A 138 -6.19 7.57 -6.81
CA CYS A 138 -6.80 7.70 -5.49
C CYS A 138 -6.17 8.78 -4.62
N ILE A 139 -4.88 9.11 -4.80
CA ILE A 139 -4.23 10.21 -4.09
C ILE A 139 -4.59 11.55 -4.74
N ARG A 140 -4.55 11.61 -6.08
CA ARG A 140 -4.82 12.82 -6.86
C ARG A 140 -6.25 13.33 -6.66
N GLU A 141 -7.20 12.41 -6.62
CA GLU A 141 -8.62 12.72 -6.43
C GLU A 141 -9.01 12.93 -4.95
N ASN A 142 -8.06 12.73 -4.03
CA ASN A 142 -8.35 12.89 -2.62
C ASN A 142 -8.48 14.38 -2.25
N THR A 143 -9.68 14.78 -1.86
CA THR A 143 -9.99 16.16 -1.44
C THR A 143 -9.78 16.39 0.06
N THR A 144 -9.42 15.35 0.81
CA THR A 144 -9.24 15.41 2.26
C THR A 144 -7.76 15.34 2.65
N LYS A 145 -7.40 16.04 3.72
CA LYS A 145 -6.02 16.00 4.23
C LYS A 145 -5.70 14.62 4.81
N ILE A 146 -4.76 13.92 4.21
CA ILE A 146 -4.23 12.66 4.72
C ILE A 146 -3.24 12.95 5.86
N ARG A 147 -3.56 12.54 7.09
CA ARG A 147 -2.69 12.75 8.27
C ARG A 147 -1.49 11.80 8.30
N ASN A 148 -1.69 10.56 7.86
CA ASN A 148 -0.66 9.54 7.81
C ASN A 148 -0.59 8.92 6.40
N ILE A 149 0.25 9.52 5.55
CA ILE A 149 0.35 9.16 4.14
C ILE A 149 0.85 7.73 3.93
N LYS A 150 1.84 7.28 4.71
CA LYS A 150 2.40 5.92 4.58
C LYS A 150 1.36 4.84 4.87
N GLN A 151 0.58 5.00 5.93
CA GLN A 151 -0.48 4.03 6.26
C GLN A 151 -1.60 4.03 5.23
N TYR A 152 -1.97 5.20 4.72
CA TYR A 152 -2.94 5.31 3.63
C TYR A 152 -2.48 4.57 2.38
N LEU A 153 -1.25 4.84 1.90
CA LEU A 153 -0.67 4.18 0.73
C LEU A 153 -0.57 2.67 0.93
N LYS A 154 -0.09 2.22 2.09
CA LYS A 154 0.06 0.80 2.40
C LYS A 154 -1.28 0.07 2.34
N ALA A 155 -2.35 0.69 2.85
CA ALA A 155 -3.69 0.15 2.78
C ALA A 155 -4.29 0.20 1.36
N ALA A 156 -4.06 1.29 0.62
CA ALA A 156 -4.51 1.43 -0.76
C ALA A 156 -3.87 0.34 -1.66
N LEU A 157 -2.55 0.16 -1.57
CA LEU A 157 -1.80 -0.88 -2.30
C LEU A 157 -2.29 -2.28 -1.94
N PHE A 158 -2.52 -2.56 -0.65
CA PHE A 158 -3.02 -3.88 -0.21
C PHE A 158 -4.42 -4.22 -0.75
N ASN A 159 -5.25 -3.20 -0.95
CA ASN A 159 -6.63 -3.33 -1.41
C ASN A 159 -6.79 -3.19 -2.93
N ALA A 160 -5.81 -2.58 -3.61
CA ALA A 160 -5.89 -2.26 -5.04
C ALA A 160 -6.36 -3.44 -5.91
N PRO A 161 -5.81 -4.67 -5.79
CA PRO A 161 -6.25 -5.80 -6.60
C PRO A 161 -7.72 -6.20 -6.41
N SER A 162 -8.31 -5.87 -5.26
CA SER A 162 -9.69 -6.18 -4.95
C SER A 162 -10.65 -5.05 -5.30
N THR A 163 -10.16 -3.83 -5.53
CA THR A 163 -11.01 -2.64 -5.70
C THR A 163 -10.91 -1.99 -7.08
N ILE A 164 -9.81 -2.20 -7.81
CA ILE A 164 -9.53 -1.52 -9.09
C ILE A 164 -10.62 -1.75 -10.15
N GLY A 165 -11.11 -2.98 -10.31
CA GLY A 165 -12.15 -3.29 -11.29
C GLY A 165 -13.48 -2.58 -11.02
N ASN A 166 -13.89 -2.54 -9.74
CA ASN A 166 -15.10 -1.84 -9.33
C ASN A 166 -14.97 -0.32 -9.49
N TYR A 167 -13.78 0.22 -9.26
CA TYR A 167 -13.50 1.63 -9.44
C TYR A 167 -13.71 2.07 -10.88
N TYR A 168 -13.03 1.44 -11.85
CA TYR A 168 -13.13 1.84 -13.24
C TYR A 168 -14.52 1.58 -13.83
N THR A 169 -15.17 0.46 -13.48
CA THR A 169 -16.56 0.18 -13.90
C THR A 169 -17.51 1.30 -13.48
N SER A 170 -17.35 1.78 -12.25
CA SER A 170 -18.20 2.84 -11.72
C SER A 170 -17.86 4.21 -12.29
N LEU A 171 -16.59 4.46 -12.61
CA LEU A 171 -16.15 5.70 -13.26
C LEU A 171 -16.76 5.81 -14.66
N VAL A 172 -16.67 4.75 -15.46
CA VAL A 172 -17.30 4.70 -16.79
C VAL A 172 -18.81 4.89 -16.69
N ALA A 173 -19.48 4.18 -15.77
CA ALA A 173 -20.92 4.33 -15.59
C ALA A 173 -21.32 5.77 -15.20
N HIS A 174 -20.52 6.43 -14.37
CA HIS A 174 -20.73 7.83 -14.00
C HIS A 174 -20.58 8.77 -15.20
N ASP A 175 -19.55 8.56 -16.04
CA ASP A 175 -19.29 9.40 -17.21
C ASP A 175 -20.35 9.21 -18.29
N MET A 176 -20.86 7.99 -18.46
CA MET A 176 -22.03 7.71 -19.29
C MET A 176 -23.29 8.41 -18.75
N ALA A 177 -23.54 8.33 -17.43
CA ALA A 177 -24.73 8.93 -16.82
C ALA A 177 -24.69 10.47 -16.80
N SER A 178 -23.50 11.06 -16.69
CA SER A 178 -23.31 12.52 -16.72
C SER A 178 -23.29 13.11 -18.14
N GLY A 179 -23.33 12.25 -19.17
CA GLY A 179 -23.30 12.67 -20.57
C GLY A 179 -21.92 13.14 -21.04
N ALA A 180 -20.86 12.89 -20.28
CA ALA A 180 -19.48 13.23 -20.68
C ALA A 180 -19.04 12.48 -21.95
N LEU A 181 -19.63 11.31 -22.20
CA LEU A 181 -19.43 10.49 -23.40
C LEU A 181 -20.52 10.70 -24.46
N SER A 182 -21.48 11.61 -24.23
CA SER A 182 -22.51 11.92 -25.25
C SER A 182 -21.87 12.72 -26.39
N PRO A 183 -22.19 12.41 -27.67
CA PRO A 183 -21.75 13.21 -28.80
C PRO A 183 -22.08 14.68 -28.55
N LYS A 184 -21.08 15.57 -28.70
CA LYS A 184 -21.35 17.01 -28.65
C LYS A 184 -22.39 17.32 -29.71
N LYS A 185 -23.46 18.01 -29.32
CA LYS A 185 -24.40 18.54 -30.30
C LYS A 185 -23.61 19.48 -31.23
N PRO A 186 -23.77 19.35 -32.56
CA PRO A 186 -23.15 20.28 -33.50
C PRO A 186 -23.49 21.71 -33.08
N GLN A 187 -22.50 22.58 -33.02
CA GLN A 187 -22.73 24.00 -32.77
C GLN A 187 -22.82 24.77 -34.08
N TYR A 188 -23.55 25.88 -34.05
CA TYR A 188 -23.72 26.74 -35.22
C TYR A 188 -22.36 27.21 -35.75
N GLY A 189 -21.97 26.73 -36.93
CA GLY A 189 -20.65 26.97 -37.54
C GLY A 189 -19.79 25.72 -37.73
N ASP A 190 -20.14 24.59 -37.12
CA ASP A 190 -19.44 23.32 -37.35
C ASP A 190 -19.80 22.73 -38.73
N PRO A 191 -18.86 22.07 -39.45
CA PRO A 191 -19.09 21.54 -40.80
C PRO A 191 -20.25 20.52 -40.91
N ASP A 192 -20.57 19.87 -39.80
CA ASP A 192 -21.62 18.86 -39.66
C ASP A 192 -22.95 19.43 -39.15
N TYR A 193 -23.03 20.73 -38.81
CA TYR A 193 -24.24 21.37 -38.24
C TYR A 193 -25.47 21.28 -39.16
N TYR A 194 -25.26 21.39 -40.48
CA TYR A 194 -26.32 21.29 -41.50
C TYR A 194 -26.34 19.94 -42.23
N SER A 195 -25.62 18.93 -41.75
CA SER A 195 -25.69 17.58 -42.35
C SER A 195 -27.02 16.91 -41.99
N PHE A 196 -28.08 17.32 -42.67
CA PHE A 196 -29.37 16.65 -42.70
C PHE A 196 -29.17 15.21 -43.19
N LYS A 197 -29.41 14.22 -42.33
CA LYS A 197 -29.56 12.82 -42.73
C LYS A 197 -31.07 12.58 -42.97
N PRO A 198 -31.52 12.37 -44.21
CA PRO A 198 -32.92 12.06 -44.46
C PRO A 198 -33.25 10.71 -43.82
N GLY A 199 -34.07 10.69 -42.76
CA GLY A 199 -34.62 9.44 -42.22
C GLY A 199 -34.84 9.34 -40.70
N GLU A 200 -34.24 10.20 -39.87
CA GLU A 200 -34.47 10.13 -38.42
C GLU A 200 -35.65 11.02 -38.01
N SER A 201 -36.74 10.37 -37.59
CA SER A 201 -38.00 11.01 -37.20
C SER A 201 -38.16 10.99 -35.68
N LEU A 202 -38.31 12.20 -35.13
CA LEU A 202 -38.86 12.68 -33.84
C LEU A 202 -38.62 11.87 -32.56
#